data_AF-A0A139WQP5-F1
#
_entry.id   AF-A0A139WQP5-F1
#
_cell.length_a   1.000
_cell.length_b   1.000
_cell.length_c   1.000
_cell.angle_alpha   90.00
_cell.angle_beta   90.00
_cell.angle_gamma   90.00
#
_symmetry.space_group_name_H-M   'P 1'
#
loop_
_entity.id
_entity.type
_entity.pdbx_description
1 polymer ?
#
loop_
_entity_poly.entity_id
_entity_poly.type
_entity_poly.pdbx_seq_one_letter_code
_entity_poly.pdbx_strand_id
1 'polypeptide(L)'
;MIIHLDSETATAWESWLFQLHNVVQKNPQVDPLAEIAKACAENHAFREFVIEWYIERHGIPKKYALHPGYIYLLKAEGFHGIFSKWIGRYKIGLTTNPQKRLADLNRQQAPCPIVLVRTVPVANMLAAEQWLHDRFTVRRRHGEWFDFWNHELRSVHSAYDRLQRENKPKFSLLKTLTILTAIGVAVAVLALALLLL
;
A
#
# COMPACT_ATOMS: atom_id res chain seq x y z
N MET A 1 6.53 -26.16 0.94
CA MET A 1 6.83 -26.24 -0.50
C MET A 1 8.32 -25.99 -0.64
N ILE A 2 9.12 -27.01 -0.97
CA ILE A 2 10.57 -26.86 -1.12
C ILE A 2 10.82 -26.44 -2.56
N ILE A 3 11.24 -25.19 -2.76
CA ILE A 3 11.64 -24.70 -4.08
C ILE A 3 13.11 -25.11 -4.25
N HIS A 4 13.39 -26.04 -5.17
CA HIS A 4 14.76 -26.33 -5.57
C HIS A 4 15.25 -25.23 -6.51
N LEU A 5 16.08 -24.34 -5.98
CA LEU A 5 16.88 -23.42 -6.78
C LEU A 5 18.17 -24.13 -7.18
N ASP A 6 18.63 -23.92 -8.42
CA ASP A 6 19.94 -24.42 -8.84
C ASP A 6 21.08 -23.65 -8.13
N SER A 7 22.29 -24.22 -8.14
CA SER A 7 23.42 -23.69 -7.37
C SER A 7 23.93 -22.33 -7.85
N GLU A 8 23.71 -21.98 -9.12
CA GLU A 8 24.13 -20.70 -9.71
C GLU A 8 23.16 -19.58 -9.33
N THR A 9 21.86 -19.86 -9.37
CA THR A 9 20.85 -18.92 -8.88
C THR A 9 21.06 -18.69 -7.39
N ALA A 10 21.29 -19.74 -6.59
CA ALA A 10 21.54 -19.61 -5.14
C ALA A 10 22.69 -18.64 -4.79
N THR A 11 23.84 -18.73 -5.50
CA THR A 11 25.00 -17.85 -5.24
C THR A 11 24.79 -16.41 -5.70
N ALA A 12 24.11 -16.21 -6.84
CA ALA A 12 23.71 -14.87 -7.27
C ALA A 12 22.76 -14.19 -6.26
N TRP A 13 21.87 -14.97 -5.63
CA TRP A 13 20.93 -14.47 -4.62
C TRP A 13 21.60 -14.09 -3.31
N GLU A 14 22.51 -14.91 -2.80
CA GLU A 14 23.27 -14.59 -1.58
C GLU A 14 24.07 -13.30 -1.76
N SER A 15 24.70 -13.13 -2.93
CA SER A 15 25.45 -11.93 -3.26
C SER A 15 24.53 -10.70 -3.36
N TRP A 16 23.33 -10.83 -3.93
CA TRP A 16 22.37 -9.72 -4.02
C TRP A 16 21.77 -9.35 -2.65
N LEU A 17 21.40 -10.32 -1.83
CA LEU A 17 20.91 -10.08 -0.46
C LEU A 17 21.97 -9.41 0.41
N PHE A 18 23.24 -9.81 0.26
CA PHE A 18 24.37 -9.17 0.93
C PHE A 18 24.54 -7.70 0.49
N GLN A 19 24.40 -7.42 -0.80
CA GLN A 19 24.42 -6.05 -1.32
C GLN A 19 23.26 -5.21 -0.77
N LEU A 20 22.04 -5.76 -0.76
CA LEU A 20 20.87 -5.08 -0.20
C LEU A 20 21.04 -4.78 1.29
N HIS A 21 21.53 -5.75 2.07
CA HIS A 21 21.82 -5.56 3.49
C HIS A 21 22.80 -4.39 3.71
N ASN A 22 23.86 -4.32 2.89
CA ASN A 22 24.82 -3.21 2.94
C ASN A 22 24.19 -1.86 2.56
N VAL A 23 23.27 -1.83 1.61
CA VAL A 23 22.53 -0.61 1.23
C VAL A 23 21.64 -0.12 2.38
N VAL A 24 20.92 -1.03 3.03
CA VAL A 24 20.04 -0.72 4.17
C VAL A 24 20.83 -0.22 5.37
N GLN A 25 21.94 -0.88 5.71
CA GLN A 25 22.82 -0.45 6.82
C GLN A 25 23.41 0.93 6.58
N LYS A 26 23.77 1.26 5.33
CA LYS A 26 24.32 2.57 4.97
C LYS A 26 23.26 3.67 4.82
N ASN A 27 22.00 3.30 4.60
CA ASN A 27 20.90 4.24 4.41
C ASN A 27 19.66 3.82 5.23
N PRO A 28 19.60 4.15 6.53
CA PRO A 28 18.52 3.70 7.43
C PRO A 28 17.13 4.26 7.08
N GLN A 29 17.04 5.20 6.13
CA GLN A 29 15.78 5.73 5.59
C GLN A 29 15.19 4.85 4.47
N VAL A 30 15.93 3.86 3.97
CA VAL A 30 15.48 2.94 2.93
C VAL A 30 14.69 1.82 3.58
N ASP A 31 13.43 1.65 3.17
CA ASP A 31 12.61 0.51 3.55
C ASP A 31 13.13 -0.76 2.86
N PRO A 32 13.74 -1.71 3.60
CA PRO A 32 14.29 -2.93 3.02
C PRO A 32 13.24 -3.74 2.28
N LEU A 33 12.01 -3.76 2.80
CA LEU A 33 10.92 -4.55 2.26
C LEU A 33 10.37 -3.95 0.98
N ALA A 34 10.42 -2.62 0.83
CA ALA A 34 10.07 -1.95 -0.41
C ALA A 34 11.08 -2.24 -1.54
N GLU A 35 12.38 -2.26 -1.24
CA GLU A 35 13.40 -2.63 -2.23
C GLU A 35 13.38 -4.13 -2.56
N ILE A 36 13.13 -5.01 -1.58
CA ILE A 36 12.86 -6.44 -1.81
C ILE A 36 11.65 -6.61 -2.72
N ALA A 37 10.53 -5.95 -2.40
CA ALA A 37 9.31 -6.04 -3.20
C ALA A 37 9.49 -5.53 -4.64
N LYS A 38 10.34 -4.53 -4.85
CA LYS A 38 10.69 -3.98 -6.17
C LYS A 38 11.57 -4.93 -6.97
N ALA A 39 12.54 -5.57 -6.34
CA ALA A 39 13.40 -6.57 -6.99
C ALA A 39 12.67 -7.88 -7.29
N CYS A 40 11.72 -8.27 -6.44
CA CYS A 40 10.93 -9.50 -6.61
C CYS A 40 9.68 -9.32 -7.49
N ALA A 41 9.51 -8.18 -8.18
CA ALA A 41 8.31 -7.86 -8.97
C ALA A 41 8.04 -8.83 -10.14
N GLU A 42 9.04 -9.64 -10.54
CA GLU A 42 8.95 -10.55 -11.68
C GLU A 42 8.61 -12.01 -11.27
N ASN A 43 8.65 -12.36 -9.98
CA ASN A 43 8.33 -13.71 -9.51
C ASN A 43 7.64 -13.71 -8.13
N HIS A 44 6.34 -14.00 -8.13
CA HIS A 44 5.48 -13.95 -6.94
C HIS A 44 5.86 -14.99 -5.87
N ALA A 45 6.23 -16.22 -6.26
CA ALA A 45 6.62 -17.26 -5.31
C ALA A 45 7.96 -16.92 -4.63
N PHE A 46 8.87 -16.31 -5.40
CA PHE A 46 10.16 -15.83 -4.91
C PHE A 46 10.02 -14.65 -3.94
N ARG A 47 9.09 -13.73 -4.21
CA ARG A 47 8.80 -12.59 -3.33
C ARG A 47 8.40 -13.00 -1.92
N GLU A 48 7.48 -13.97 -1.81
CA GLU A 48 7.01 -14.46 -0.52
C GLU A 48 8.14 -15.14 0.26
N PHE A 49 8.95 -15.98 -0.41
CA PHE A 49 10.10 -16.64 0.20
C PHE A 49 11.15 -15.66 0.74
N VAL A 50 11.52 -14.63 -0.03
CA VAL A 50 12.54 -13.66 0.39
C VAL A 50 12.04 -12.80 1.56
N ILE A 51 10.77 -12.40 1.54
CA ILE A 51 10.16 -11.66 2.65
C ILE A 51 10.13 -12.52 3.91
N GLU A 52 9.71 -13.79 3.81
CA GLU A 52 9.71 -14.72 4.95
C GLU A 52 11.12 -14.95 5.51
N TRP A 53 12.11 -15.24 4.64
CA TRP A 53 13.50 -15.44 5.06
C TRP A 53 14.09 -14.22 5.76
N TYR A 54 13.87 -13.01 5.21
CA TYR A 54 14.39 -11.77 5.78
C TYR A 54 13.74 -11.45 7.14
N ILE A 55 12.43 -11.71 7.25
CA ILE A 55 11.65 -11.57 8.50
C ILE A 55 12.20 -12.50 9.58
N GLU A 56 12.38 -13.78 9.28
CA GLU A 56 12.89 -14.79 10.23
C GLU A 56 14.32 -14.48 10.68
N ARG A 57 15.21 -14.12 9.75
CA ARG A 57 16.64 -13.95 10.04
C ARG A 57 16.95 -12.67 10.83
N HIS A 58 16.17 -11.62 10.63
CA HIS A 58 16.39 -10.32 11.29
C HIS A 58 15.42 -10.05 12.44
N GLY A 59 14.59 -11.02 12.81
CA GLY A 59 13.61 -10.87 13.89
C GLY A 59 12.59 -9.75 13.64
N ILE A 60 12.36 -9.42 12.37
CA ILE A 60 11.41 -8.38 11.99
C ILE A 60 10.01 -8.92 12.28
N PRO A 61 9.16 -8.22 13.03
CA PRO A 61 7.82 -8.71 13.35
C PRO A 61 7.02 -9.05 12.07
N LYS A 62 6.35 -10.21 12.04
CA LYS A 62 5.56 -10.68 10.88
C LYS A 62 4.50 -9.67 10.38
N LYS A 63 4.14 -8.66 11.19
CA LYS A 63 3.29 -7.51 10.79
C LYS A 63 3.83 -6.69 9.61
N TYR A 64 5.11 -6.85 9.26
CA TYR A 64 5.72 -6.20 8.09
C TYR A 64 5.60 -7.05 6.81
N ALA A 65 5.08 -8.28 6.88
CA ALA A 65 4.72 -9.06 5.71
C ALA A 65 3.70 -8.29 4.87
N LEU A 66 3.83 -8.42 3.55
CA LEU A 66 3.05 -7.66 2.59
C LEU A 66 1.59 -8.12 2.65
N HIS A 67 0.73 -7.34 3.30
CA HIS A 67 -0.70 -7.64 3.41
C HIS A 67 -1.51 -6.62 2.60
N PRO A 68 -1.82 -6.92 1.32
CA PRO A 68 -2.64 -6.03 0.51
C PRO A 68 -4.05 -5.89 1.10
N GLY A 69 -4.61 -4.69 1.01
CA GLY A 69 -5.95 -4.41 1.48
C GLY A 69 -6.32 -2.95 1.31
N TYR A 70 -7.24 -2.48 2.15
CA TYR A 70 -7.74 -1.12 2.12
C TYR A 70 -7.54 -0.46 3.48
N ILE A 71 -7.16 0.80 3.45
CA ILE A 71 -7.33 1.72 4.56
C ILE A 71 -8.65 2.46 4.37
N TYR A 72 -9.46 2.55 5.42
CA TYR A 72 -10.70 3.31 5.43
C TYR A 72 -10.67 4.45 6.46
N LEU A 73 -11.41 5.50 6.13
CA LEU A 73 -11.81 6.56 7.04
C LEU A 73 -13.34 6.49 7.21
N LEU A 74 -13.80 6.23 8.42
CA LEU A 74 -15.23 6.33 8.78
C LEU A 74 -15.48 7.59 9.59
N LYS A 75 -16.68 8.14 9.51
CA LYS A 75 -17.17 9.22 10.36
C LYS A 75 -18.33 8.70 11.20
N ALA A 76 -18.32 9.01 12.48
CA ALA A 76 -19.49 8.84 13.34
C ALA A 76 -20.47 9.99 13.08
N GLU A 77 -21.69 9.65 12.68
CA GLU A 77 -22.79 10.60 12.57
C GLU A 77 -23.43 10.81 13.93
N GLY A 78 -23.98 12.01 14.15
CA GLY A 78 -24.58 12.35 15.44
C GLY A 78 -23.59 12.23 16.60
N PHE A 79 -22.31 12.56 16.38
CA PHE A 79 -21.39 12.72 17.50
C PHE A 79 -21.70 14.05 18.21
N HIS A 80 -22.27 13.98 19.41
CA HIS A 80 -22.73 15.14 20.18
C HIS A 80 -21.77 15.45 21.33
N GLY A 81 -21.45 16.73 21.49
CA GLY A 81 -20.61 17.29 22.54
C GLY A 81 -20.60 18.81 22.43
N ILE A 82 -20.10 19.52 23.44
CA ILE A 82 -20.13 21.00 23.50
C ILE A 82 -19.49 21.63 22.24
N PHE A 83 -18.53 20.95 21.62
CA PHE A 83 -17.81 21.39 20.42
C PHE A 83 -18.14 20.56 19.16
N SER A 84 -19.23 19.79 19.13
CA SER A 84 -19.56 18.86 18.02
C SER A 84 -19.70 19.55 16.66
N LYS A 85 -20.01 20.85 16.62
CA LYS A 85 -20.06 21.64 15.39
C LYS A 85 -18.68 21.79 14.72
N TRP A 86 -17.61 21.74 15.50
CA TRP A 86 -16.24 22.05 15.08
C TRP A 86 -15.34 20.83 15.03
N ILE A 87 -15.70 19.78 15.78
CA ILE A 87 -14.94 18.55 15.94
C ILE A 87 -15.80 17.37 15.47
N GLY A 88 -15.28 16.61 14.53
CA GLY A 88 -15.87 15.34 14.11
C GLY A 88 -15.10 14.15 14.68
N ARG A 89 -15.82 13.06 14.93
CA ARG A 89 -15.24 11.77 15.36
C ARG A 89 -15.09 10.82 14.18
N TYR A 90 -13.88 10.33 13.99
CA TYR A 90 -13.50 9.50 12.85
C TYR A 90 -12.80 8.22 13.29
N LYS A 91 -12.93 7.16 12.50
CA LYS A 91 -12.21 5.90 12.68
C LYS A 91 -11.28 5.68 11.50
N ILE A 92 -9.99 5.43 11.78
CA ILE A 92 -9.01 5.01 10.78
C ILE A 92 -8.75 3.53 11.03
N GLY A 93 -9.05 2.69 10.04
CA GLY A 93 -8.77 1.26 10.16
C GLY A 93 -8.48 0.59 8.82
N LEU A 94 -8.18 -0.69 8.89
CA LEU A 94 -7.88 -1.53 7.74
C LEU A 94 -8.91 -2.63 7.51
N THR A 95 -9.00 -3.11 6.27
CA THR A 95 -9.84 -4.25 5.89
C THR A 95 -9.52 -4.75 4.49
N THR A 96 -9.87 -5.99 4.19
CA THR A 96 -9.89 -6.52 2.82
C THR A 96 -11.23 -6.28 2.12
N ASN A 97 -12.30 -5.92 2.84
CA ASN A 97 -13.63 -5.67 2.28
C ASN A 97 -14.33 -4.50 3.03
N PRO A 98 -14.18 -3.25 2.54
CA PRO A 98 -14.72 -2.06 3.20
C PRO A 98 -16.24 -2.06 3.38
N GLN A 99 -16.98 -2.56 2.38
CA GLN A 99 -18.44 -2.56 2.40
C GLN A 99 -18.97 -3.53 3.46
N LYS A 100 -18.42 -4.75 3.51
CA LYS A 100 -18.76 -5.73 4.54
C LYS A 100 -18.40 -5.19 5.93
N ARG A 101 -17.20 -4.61 6.07
CA ARG A 101 -16.74 -4.05 7.35
C ARG A 101 -17.65 -2.91 7.84
N LEU A 102 -18.07 -2.01 6.96
CA LEU A 102 -19.02 -0.94 7.29
C LEU A 102 -20.36 -1.51 7.78
N ALA A 103 -20.90 -2.51 7.08
CA ALA A 103 -22.15 -3.16 7.46
C ALA A 103 -22.04 -3.89 8.81
N ASP A 104 -20.92 -4.57 9.06
CA ASP A 104 -20.67 -5.27 10.34
C ASP A 104 -20.56 -4.27 11.50
N LEU A 105 -19.82 -3.17 11.31
CA LEU A 105 -19.64 -2.15 12.33
C LEU A 105 -20.96 -1.45 12.69
N ASN A 106 -21.77 -1.07 11.69
CA ASN A 106 -23.09 -0.48 11.93
C ASN A 106 -24.07 -1.45 12.60
N ARG A 107 -23.93 -2.77 12.38
CA ARG A 107 -24.80 -3.77 13.01
C ARG A 107 -24.43 -4.11 14.45
N GLN A 108 -23.13 -4.11 14.77
CA GLN A 108 -22.64 -4.79 15.98
C GLN A 108 -21.88 -3.89 16.96
N GLN A 109 -21.29 -2.79 16.51
CA GLN A 109 -20.24 -2.11 17.29
C GLN A 109 -20.40 -0.59 17.40
N ALA A 110 -21.23 0.03 16.56
CA ALA A 110 -21.36 1.48 16.53
C ALA A 110 -22.55 1.93 17.41
N PRO A 111 -22.32 2.75 18.45
CA PRO A 111 -23.41 3.31 19.27
C PRO A 111 -24.26 4.34 18.50
N CYS A 112 -23.78 4.77 17.34
CA CYS A 112 -24.45 5.68 16.43
C CYS A 112 -24.12 5.28 14.98
N PRO A 113 -24.91 5.73 13.98
CA PRO A 113 -24.60 5.46 12.57
C PRO A 113 -23.19 5.94 12.21
N ILE A 114 -22.46 5.10 11.47
CA ILE A 114 -21.16 5.48 10.91
C ILE A 114 -21.23 5.41 9.40
N VAL A 115 -20.58 6.36 8.74
CA VAL A 115 -20.52 6.46 7.28
C VAL A 115 -19.10 6.36 6.77
N LEU A 116 -18.94 5.71 5.62
CA LEU A 116 -17.66 5.61 4.93
C LEU A 116 -17.34 6.94 4.24
N VAL A 117 -16.29 7.61 4.68
CA VAL A 117 -15.82 8.88 4.11
C VAL A 117 -14.84 8.63 2.98
N ARG A 118 -13.92 7.67 3.18
CA ARG A 118 -12.83 7.43 2.23
C ARG A 118 -12.31 6.00 2.33
N THR A 119 -11.84 5.47 1.21
CA THR A 119 -11.05 4.22 1.13
C THR A 119 -9.87 4.40 0.19
N VAL A 120 -8.75 3.73 0.49
CA VAL A 120 -7.57 3.70 -0.36
C VAL A 120 -7.01 2.27 -0.38
N PRO A 121 -6.81 1.65 -1.55
CA PRO A 121 -6.11 0.38 -1.66
C PRO A 121 -4.61 0.57 -1.41
N VAL A 122 -4.01 -0.34 -0.66
CA VAL A 122 -2.60 -0.32 -0.30
C VAL A 122 -1.98 -1.72 -0.39
N ALA A 123 -0.70 -1.79 -0.72
CA ALA A 123 0.04 -3.04 -0.81
C ALA A 123 0.35 -3.64 0.57
N ASN A 124 0.49 -2.81 1.60
CA ASN A 124 0.63 -3.24 2.98
C ASN A 124 -0.30 -2.43 3.90
N MET A 125 -1.47 -3.00 4.24
CA MET A 125 -2.48 -2.34 5.04
C MET A 125 -2.09 -2.16 6.51
N LEU A 126 -1.28 -3.06 7.07
CA LEU A 126 -0.79 -2.92 8.44
C LEU A 126 0.17 -1.73 8.57
N ALA A 127 1.13 -1.62 7.64
CA ALA A 127 2.09 -0.52 7.63
C ALA A 127 1.40 0.83 7.38
N ALA A 128 0.45 0.88 6.44
CA ALA A 128 -0.28 2.10 6.11
C ALA A 128 -1.19 2.57 7.27
N GLU A 129 -1.86 1.64 7.95
CA GLU A 129 -2.67 1.96 9.15
C GLU A 129 -1.79 2.52 10.26
N GLN A 130 -0.71 1.81 10.60
CA GLN A 130 0.23 2.22 11.64
C GLN A 130 0.78 3.62 11.36
N TRP A 131 1.20 3.87 10.11
CA TRP A 131 1.70 5.19 9.71
C TRP A 131 0.67 6.31 9.91
N LEU A 132 -0.60 6.07 9.59
CA LEU A 132 -1.67 7.04 9.84
C LEU A 132 -1.94 7.23 11.33
N HIS A 133 -1.95 6.15 12.11
CA HIS A 133 -2.16 6.21 13.56
C HIS A 133 -1.04 7.00 14.25
N ASP A 134 0.22 6.78 13.86
CA ASP A 134 1.36 7.52 14.38
C ASP A 134 1.31 8.98 13.97
N ARG A 135 1.02 9.26 12.69
CA ARG A 135 0.90 10.63 12.16
C ARG A 135 -0.16 11.46 12.90
N PHE A 136 -1.28 10.85 13.27
CA PHE A 136 -2.40 11.53 13.93
C PHE A 136 -2.55 11.16 15.40
N THR A 137 -1.48 10.68 16.04
CA THR A 137 -1.51 10.17 17.42
C THR A 137 -2.06 11.20 18.43
N VAL A 138 -1.75 12.48 18.25
CA VAL A 138 -2.23 13.59 19.10
C VAL A 138 -3.77 13.76 19.05
N ARG A 139 -4.41 13.31 17.97
CA ARG A 139 -5.87 13.34 17.79
C ARG A 139 -6.55 12.03 18.16
N ARG A 140 -5.77 10.99 18.49
CA ARG A 140 -6.26 9.68 18.92
C ARG A 140 -6.97 9.81 20.27
N ARG A 141 -8.11 9.13 20.40
CA ARG A 141 -8.91 9.11 21.65
C ARG A 141 -8.92 7.75 22.28
N HIS A 142 -9.44 6.77 21.57
CA HIS A 142 -9.56 5.41 22.07
C HIS A 142 -9.48 4.42 20.91
N GLY A 143 -8.57 3.45 21.00
CA GLY A 143 -8.37 2.46 19.95
C GLY A 143 -8.10 3.13 18.61
N GLU A 144 -8.95 2.88 17.62
CA GLU A 144 -8.85 3.43 16.25
C GLU A 144 -9.63 4.74 16.04
N TRP A 145 -10.15 5.35 17.11
CA TRP A 145 -10.97 6.57 17.03
C TRP A 145 -10.17 7.84 17.27
N PHE A 146 -10.45 8.85 16.44
CA PHE A 146 -9.78 10.15 16.41
C PHE A 146 -10.81 11.28 16.41
N ASP A 147 -10.49 12.37 17.08
CA ASP A 147 -11.27 13.60 17.04
C ASP A 147 -10.50 14.66 16.22
N PHE A 148 -11.05 15.06 15.08
CA PHE A 148 -10.44 16.04 14.19
C PHE A 148 -11.26 17.32 14.16
N TRP A 149 -10.58 18.46 14.18
CA TRP A 149 -11.21 19.73 13.83
C TRP A 149 -11.48 19.78 12.32
N ASN A 150 -12.53 20.49 11.92
CA ASN A 150 -12.90 20.61 10.49
C ASN A 150 -11.74 21.06 9.59
N HIS A 151 -10.86 21.95 10.08
CA HIS A 151 -9.71 22.44 9.31
C HIS A 151 -8.58 21.40 9.18
N GLU A 152 -8.49 20.44 10.10
CA GLU A 152 -7.48 19.38 10.10
C GLU A 152 -7.82 18.24 9.14
N LEU A 153 -9.09 18.09 8.78
CA LEU A 153 -9.52 17.07 7.83
C LEU A 153 -8.79 17.20 6.49
N ARG A 154 -8.38 18.40 6.09
CA ARG A 154 -7.52 18.60 4.92
C ARG A 154 -6.22 17.80 5.02
N SER A 155 -5.55 17.84 6.18
CA SER A 155 -4.31 17.07 6.43
C SER A 155 -4.56 15.56 6.40
N VAL A 156 -5.71 15.11 6.92
CA VAL A 156 -6.13 13.70 6.85
C VAL A 156 -6.35 13.28 5.40
N HIS A 157 -7.11 14.06 4.61
CA HIS A 157 -7.32 13.77 3.20
C HIS A 157 -6.00 13.75 2.42
N SER A 158 -5.10 14.71 2.64
CA SER A 158 -3.78 14.73 2.00
C SER A 158 -2.92 13.52 2.36
N ALA A 159 -3.02 12.99 3.59
CA ALA A 159 -2.33 11.77 3.99
C ALA A 159 -2.86 10.55 3.20
N TYR A 160 -4.18 10.45 3.00
CA TYR A 160 -4.77 9.42 2.15
C TYR A 160 -4.39 9.59 0.68
N ASP A 161 -4.31 10.82 0.16
CA ASP A 161 -3.85 11.10 -1.20
C ASP A 161 -2.41 10.64 -1.42
N ARG A 162 -1.57 10.77 -0.39
CA ARG A 162 -0.19 10.28 -0.40
C ARG A 162 -0.17 8.75 -0.50
N LEU A 163 -0.89 8.05 0.37
CA LEU A 163 -1.01 6.59 0.30
C LEU A 163 -1.51 6.13 -1.08
N GLN A 164 -2.53 6.79 -1.62
CA GLN A 164 -3.07 6.46 -2.94
C GLN A 164 -2.01 6.63 -4.04
N ARG A 165 -1.18 7.68 -4.01
CA ARG A 165 -0.12 7.90 -5.01
C ARG A 165 1.01 6.89 -4.89
N GLU A 166 1.45 6.58 -3.68
CA GLU A 166 2.53 5.61 -3.42
C GLU A 166 2.11 4.18 -3.82
N ASN A 167 0.82 3.87 -3.75
CA ASN A 167 0.27 2.55 -4.09
C ASN A 167 -0.31 2.46 -5.50
N LYS A 168 -0.24 3.52 -6.32
CA LYS A 168 -0.56 3.38 -7.75
C LYS A 168 0.52 2.53 -8.41
N PRO A 169 0.16 1.52 -9.22
CA PRO A 169 1.15 0.84 -10.04
C PRO A 169 1.85 1.90 -10.87
N LYS A 170 3.18 2.05 -10.69
CA LYS A 170 3.98 2.89 -11.57
C LYS A 170 3.80 2.30 -12.96
N PHE A 171 3.04 2.99 -13.80
CA PHE A 171 2.81 2.61 -15.19
C PHE A 171 4.19 2.33 -15.79
N SER A 172 4.48 1.07 -16.12
CA SER A 172 5.83 0.73 -16.55
C SER A 172 6.07 1.45 -17.88
N LEU A 173 7.13 2.25 -17.95
CA LEU A 173 7.54 2.95 -19.18
C LEU A 173 7.62 1.97 -20.37
N LEU A 174 7.89 0.70 -20.08
CA LEU A 174 7.87 -0.42 -21.03
C LEU A 174 6.50 -0.62 -21.71
N LYS A 175 5.37 -0.45 -21.02
CA LYS A 175 4.03 -0.56 -21.62
C LYS A 175 3.71 0.61 -22.55
N THR A 176 4.19 1.80 -22.24
CA THR A 176 4.01 2.96 -23.11
C THR A 176 4.90 2.84 -24.36
N LEU A 177 6.13 2.34 -24.19
CA LEU A 177 7.03 2.06 -25.30
C LEU A 177 6.46 0.99 -26.25
N THR A 178 5.89 -0.10 -25.73
CA THR A 178 5.32 -1.16 -26.57
C THR A 178 4.13 -0.69 -27.40
N ILE A 179 3.27 0.18 -26.84
CA ILE A 179 2.16 0.78 -27.59
C ILE A 179 2.69 1.67 -28.72
N LEU A 180 3.69 2.51 -28.45
CA LEU A 180 4.28 3.39 -29.47
C LEU A 180 4.98 2.60 -30.58
N THR A 181 5.71 1.53 -30.24
CA THR A 181 6.32 0.65 -31.25
C THR A 181 5.26 -0.07 -32.09
N ALA A 182 4.17 -0.53 -31.49
CA ALA A 182 3.09 -1.19 -32.23
C ALA A 182 2.41 -0.24 -33.23
N ILE A 183 2.16 1.01 -32.83
CA ILE A 183 1.62 2.05 -33.73
C ILE A 183 2.62 2.34 -34.85
N GLY A 184 3.90 2.51 -34.54
CA GLY A 184 4.94 2.76 -35.55
C GLY A 184 5.04 1.66 -36.60
N VAL A 185 4.99 0.38 -36.19
CA VAL A 185 5.00 -0.78 -37.09
C VAL A 185 3.75 -0.78 -37.98
N ALA A 186 2.56 -0.54 -37.41
CA ALA A 186 1.32 -0.52 -38.18
C ALA A 186 1.34 0.56 -39.28
N VAL A 187 1.85 1.76 -38.97
CA VAL A 187 1.99 2.85 -39.94
C VAL A 187 2.98 2.48 -41.04
N ALA A 188 4.11 1.86 -40.70
CA ALA A 188 5.11 1.43 -41.69
C ALA A 188 4.56 0.36 -42.65
N VAL A 189 3.80 -0.62 -42.12
CA VAL A 189 3.16 -1.66 -42.94
C VAL A 189 2.13 -1.04 -43.89
N LEU A 190 1.32 -0.08 -43.41
CA LEU A 190 0.32 0.60 -44.24
C LEU A 190 0.98 1.42 -45.37
N ALA A 191 2.06 2.14 -45.06
CA ALA A 191 2.81 2.91 -46.03
C ALA A 191 3.45 2.01 -47.11
N LEU A 192 4.01 0.87 -46.71
CA LEU A 192 4.57 -0.10 -47.65
C LEU A 192 3.49 -0.72 -48.55
N ALA A 193 2.32 -1.05 -48.00
CA ALA A 193 1.19 -1.58 -48.77
C ALA A 193 0.70 -0.57 -49.82
N LEU A 194 0.64 0.72 -49.48
CA LEU A 194 0.28 1.80 -50.42
C LEU A 194 1.32 2.02 -51.51
N LEU A 195 2.61 1.76 -51.25
CA LEU A 195 3.68 1.87 -52.26
C LEU A 195 3.69 0.70 -53.27
N LEU A 196 3.02 -0.41 -52.95
CA LEU A 196 2.95 -1.61 -53.79
C LEU A 196 1.65 -1.69 -54.61
N LEU A 197 0.75 -0.70 -54.48
CA LEU A 197 -0.49 -0.51 -55.24
C LEU A 197 -0.28 0.51 -56.36
#